data_AF-A0A162STH9-F1
#
_entry.id   AF-A0A162STH9-F1
#
_cell.length_a   1.000
_cell.length_b   1.000
_cell.length_c   1.000
_cell.angle_alpha   90.00
_cell.angle_beta   90.00
_cell.angle_gamma   90.00
#
_symmetry.space_group_name_H-M   'P 1'
#
loop_
_entity.id
_entity.type
_entity.pdbx_description
1 polymer ?
#
loop_
_entity_poly.entity_id
_entity_poly.type
_entity_poly.pdbx_seq_one_letter_code
_entity_poly.pdbx_strand_id
1 'polypeptide(L)'
;MRNPSIVVVLPFLFLVGCASTGVIPMDQDSYMIGKKDGSPGLGVSLSNKAEVYKEANQFCRAKGLEVKTLQTTTIPSRPGQLGSTELQFRCVAPGGVAQPLVREPDQIIEQRVR
;
A
#
# COMPACT_ATOMS: atom_id res chain seq x y z
N MET A 1 -9.32 -25.26 -54.46
CA MET A 1 -9.59 -24.31 -53.36
C MET A 1 -8.93 -24.86 -52.11
N ARG A 2 -7.74 -24.35 -51.73
CA ARG A 2 -7.00 -24.83 -50.55
C ARG A 2 -6.19 -23.65 -50.01
N ASN A 3 -6.85 -22.80 -49.23
CA ASN A 3 -6.20 -21.73 -48.50
C ASN A 3 -5.80 -22.30 -47.13
N PRO A 4 -4.51 -22.47 -46.82
CA PRO A 4 -4.14 -22.73 -45.44
C PRO A 4 -4.29 -21.40 -44.69
N SER A 5 -5.21 -21.39 -43.73
CA SER A 5 -5.39 -20.28 -42.80
C SER A 5 -4.12 -20.15 -41.96
N ILE A 6 -3.29 -19.15 -42.28
CA ILE A 6 -2.15 -18.75 -41.48
C ILE A 6 -2.71 -18.12 -40.20
N VAL A 7 -2.78 -18.91 -39.13
CA VAL A 7 -3.12 -18.43 -37.79
C VAL A 7 -1.89 -17.71 -37.25
N VAL A 8 -1.86 -16.39 -37.40
CA VAL A 8 -0.85 -15.51 -36.80
C VAL A 8 -1.17 -15.41 -35.30
N VAL A 9 -0.51 -16.23 -34.48
CA VAL A 9 -0.55 -16.12 -33.02
C VAL A 9 0.36 -14.96 -32.61
N LEU A 10 -0.22 -13.76 -32.49
CA LEU A 10 0.46 -12.57 -31.97
C LEU A 10 0.58 -12.71 -30.44
N PRO A 11 1.80 -12.78 -29.86
CA PRO A 11 1.95 -12.86 -28.42
C PRO A 11 1.65 -11.47 -27.82
N PHE A 12 0.53 -11.36 -27.12
CA PHE A 12 0.15 -10.19 -26.34
C PHE A 12 1.09 -10.10 -25.12
N LEU A 13 2.21 -9.40 -25.27
CA LEU A 13 3.15 -9.13 -24.18
C LEU A 13 2.53 -8.08 -23.26
N PHE A 14 1.85 -8.52 -22.20
CA PHE A 14 1.33 -7.63 -21.16
C PHE A 14 2.49 -6.99 -20.39
N LEU A 15 2.85 -5.77 -20.77
CA LEU A 15 3.70 -4.88 -19.98
C LEU A 15 2.94 -4.45 -18.71
N VAL A 16 3.00 -5.25 -17.65
CA VAL A 16 2.52 -4.84 -16.33
C VAL A 16 3.50 -3.86 -15.70
N GLY A 17 3.15 -2.58 -15.67
CA GLY A 17 3.87 -1.57 -14.90
C GLY A 17 3.65 -1.79 -13.41
N CYS A 18 4.66 -2.26 -12.68
CA CYS A 18 4.61 -2.33 -11.22
C CYS A 18 4.72 -0.93 -10.62
N ALA A 19 3.58 -0.34 -10.27
CA ALA A 19 3.51 0.92 -9.54
C ALA A 19 3.56 0.74 -8.00
N SER A 20 3.53 -0.50 -7.51
CA SER A 20 3.64 -0.89 -6.09
C SER A 20 4.90 -1.72 -5.89
N THR A 21 5.50 -1.67 -4.70
CA THR A 21 6.63 -2.55 -4.34
C THR A 21 6.22 -4.02 -4.24
N GLY A 22 4.92 -4.31 -4.15
CA GLY A 22 4.46 -5.62 -3.70
C GLY A 22 4.52 -5.73 -2.18
N VAL A 23 3.96 -6.83 -1.65
CA VAL A 23 4.14 -7.22 -0.24
C VAL A 23 5.55 -7.76 -0.02
N ILE A 24 6.33 -7.03 0.77
CA ILE A 24 7.70 -7.41 1.13
C ILE A 24 7.69 -7.92 2.58
N PRO A 25 8.14 -9.17 2.85
CA PRO A 25 8.33 -9.63 4.22
C PRO A 25 9.47 -8.87 4.89
N MET A 26 9.24 -8.44 6.12
CA MET A 26 10.24 -7.83 6.99
C MET A 26 10.68 -8.86 8.05
N ASP A 27 10.65 -8.49 9.32
CA ASP A 27 11.04 -9.27 10.48
C ASP A 27 9.83 -9.78 11.28
N GLN A 28 10.02 -10.90 11.98
CA GLN A 28 9.09 -11.45 12.99
C GLN A 28 7.61 -11.30 12.63
N ASP A 29 7.19 -11.86 11.49
CA ASP A 29 5.81 -11.87 10.95
C ASP A 29 5.25 -10.55 10.37
N SER A 30 6.09 -9.51 10.24
CA SER A 30 5.69 -8.24 9.65
C SER A 30 5.97 -8.15 8.13
N TYR A 31 5.21 -7.29 7.49
CA TYR A 31 5.22 -7.04 6.06
C TYR A 31 5.16 -5.54 5.78
N MET A 32 5.67 -5.14 4.62
CA MET A 32 5.65 -3.76 4.15
C MET A 32 5.16 -3.68 2.71
N ILE A 33 4.39 -2.63 2.42
CA ILE A 33 4.01 -2.23 1.06
C ILE A 33 4.29 -0.74 0.92
N GLY A 34 5.05 -0.37 -0.11
CA GLY A 34 5.29 1.01 -0.52
C GLY A 34 4.63 1.30 -1.86
N LYS A 35 3.98 2.46 -1.95
CA LYS A 35 3.45 2.97 -3.21
C LYS A 35 3.80 4.44 -3.41
N LYS A 36 4.14 4.81 -4.64
CA LYS A 36 4.60 6.15 -5.01
C LYS A 36 3.67 6.75 -6.05
N ASP A 37 3.46 8.07 -5.98
CA ASP A 37 2.65 8.78 -6.95
C ASP A 37 3.27 8.70 -8.35
N GLY A 38 2.45 8.34 -9.33
CA GLY A 38 2.87 8.22 -10.73
C GLY A 38 3.02 9.56 -11.46
N SER A 39 2.58 10.67 -10.84
CA SER A 39 2.67 12.01 -11.44
C SER A 39 3.02 13.06 -10.38
N PRO A 40 3.92 14.02 -10.69
CA PRO A 40 4.14 15.18 -9.84
C PRO A 40 2.87 16.04 -9.80
N GLY A 41 2.37 16.29 -8.59
CA GLY A 41 1.16 17.07 -8.35
C GLY A 41 1.16 17.71 -6.96
N LEU A 42 0.14 18.51 -6.68
CA LEU A 42 -0.13 19.01 -5.34
C LEU A 42 -1.20 18.14 -4.70
N GLY A 43 -0.87 17.42 -3.62
CA GLY A 43 -1.88 16.61 -2.92
C GLY A 43 -1.34 15.53 -1.99
N VAL A 44 -2.16 15.17 -1.01
CA VAL A 44 -1.96 13.96 -0.19
C VAL A 44 -2.30 12.73 -1.03
N SER A 45 -1.43 11.73 -0.98
CA SER A 45 -1.64 10.49 -1.73
C SER A 45 -2.66 9.55 -1.06
N LEU A 46 -3.91 10.01 -0.99
CA LEU A 46 -5.02 9.23 -0.45
C LEU A 46 -5.25 7.94 -1.26
N SER A 47 -5.05 8.00 -2.57
CA SER A 47 -5.12 6.83 -3.45
C SER A 47 -4.06 5.79 -3.08
N ASN A 48 -2.80 6.19 -2.90
CA ASN A 48 -1.75 5.25 -2.52
C ASN A 48 -2.07 4.63 -1.16
N LYS A 49 -2.56 5.42 -0.20
CA LYS A 49 -2.99 4.89 1.11
C LYS A 49 -4.08 3.83 0.95
N ALA A 50 -5.15 4.11 0.19
CA ALA A 50 -6.21 3.12 -0.03
C ALA A 50 -5.68 1.86 -0.73
N GLU A 51 -4.77 2.01 -1.68
CA GLU A 51 -4.23 0.89 -2.46
C GLU A 51 -3.28 -0.01 -1.67
N VAL A 52 -2.39 0.54 -0.83
CA VAL A 52 -1.53 -0.29 0.04
C VAL A 52 -2.38 -1.08 1.04
N TYR A 53 -3.47 -0.51 1.55
CA TYR A 53 -4.41 -1.23 2.41
C TYR A 53 -5.18 -2.31 1.63
N LYS A 54 -5.59 -2.04 0.39
CA LYS A 54 -6.26 -3.03 -0.46
C LYS A 54 -5.35 -4.23 -0.71
N GLU A 55 -4.09 -3.98 -1.03
CA GLU A 55 -3.08 -5.02 -1.27
C GLU A 55 -2.77 -5.83 -0.01
N ALA A 56 -2.59 -5.17 1.14
CA ALA A 56 -2.43 -5.84 2.43
C ALA A 56 -3.62 -6.74 2.76
N ASN A 57 -4.84 -6.24 2.56
CA ASN A 57 -6.07 -6.99 2.80
C ASN A 57 -6.17 -8.22 1.89
N GLN A 58 -5.82 -8.08 0.61
CA GLN A 58 -5.79 -9.22 -0.32
C GLN A 58 -4.79 -10.28 0.14
N PHE A 59 -3.61 -9.86 0.58
CA PHE A 59 -2.56 -10.75 1.05
C PHE A 59 -2.94 -11.52 2.33
N CYS A 60 -3.48 -10.84 3.35
CA CYS A 60 -3.90 -11.53 4.58
C CYS A 60 -5.16 -12.38 4.37
N ARG A 61 -6.12 -11.93 3.56
CA ARG A 61 -7.34 -12.71 3.26
C ARG A 61 -7.03 -14.00 2.52
N ALA A 62 -6.02 -14.01 1.65
CA ALA A 62 -5.56 -15.24 1.00
C ALA A 62 -5.05 -16.31 2.00
N LYS A 63 -4.72 -15.90 3.23
CA LYS A 63 -4.29 -16.78 4.34
C LYS A 63 -5.40 -17.05 5.36
N GLY A 64 -6.61 -16.51 5.15
CA GLY A 64 -7.69 -16.57 6.14
C GLY A 64 -7.45 -15.67 7.37
N LEU A 65 -6.61 -14.64 7.24
CA LEU A 65 -6.23 -13.72 8.31
C LEU A 65 -6.71 -12.29 8.00
N GLU A 66 -6.66 -11.42 9.01
CA GLU A 66 -6.98 -9.99 8.91
C GLU A 66 -5.73 -9.12 9.02
N VAL A 67 -5.76 -7.94 8.41
CA VAL A 67 -4.67 -6.97 8.47
C VAL A 67 -4.68 -6.25 9.83
N LYS A 68 -3.55 -6.28 10.52
CA LYS A 68 -3.26 -5.39 11.64
C LYS A 68 -2.20 -4.38 11.21
N THR A 69 -2.57 -3.10 11.15
CA THR A 69 -1.62 -2.01 10.90
C THR A 69 -0.64 -1.90 12.06
N LEU A 70 0.65 -1.85 11.75
CA LEU A 70 1.70 -1.49 12.70
C LEU A 70 2.02 -0.01 12.58
N GLN A 71 2.27 0.45 11.36
CA GLN A 71 2.66 1.82 11.07
C GLN A 71 2.18 2.19 9.66
N THR A 72 1.71 3.41 9.48
CA THR A 72 1.38 3.95 8.17
C THR A 72 2.00 5.34 8.03
N THR A 73 2.89 5.49 7.06
CA THR A 73 3.57 6.76 6.79
C THR A 73 3.15 7.27 5.42
N THR A 74 2.55 8.46 5.37
CA THR A 74 2.14 9.10 4.11
C THR A 74 2.90 10.41 3.94
N ILE A 75 3.68 10.50 2.88
CA ILE A 75 4.37 11.71 2.46
C ILE A 75 3.54 12.35 1.34
N PRO A 76 3.02 13.58 1.53
CA PRO A 76 2.26 14.26 0.48
C PRO A 76 3.17 14.68 -0.68
N SER A 77 2.59 14.74 -1.88
CA SER A 77 3.26 15.31 -3.05
C SER A 77 3.42 16.83 -2.89
N ARG A 78 4.59 17.34 -3.29
CA ARG A 78 4.94 18.78 -3.35
C ARG A 78 5.68 19.08 -4.65
N PRO A 79 5.81 20.34 -5.08
CA PRO A 79 6.63 20.67 -6.26
C PRO A 79 8.05 20.12 -6.07
N GLY A 80 8.50 19.28 -7.01
CA GLY A 80 9.81 18.61 -6.94
C GLY A 80 9.88 17.36 -6.04
N GLN A 81 8.80 16.98 -5.35
CA GLN A 81 8.73 15.78 -4.50
C GLN A 81 7.46 14.97 -4.80
N LEU A 82 7.66 13.74 -5.28
CA LEU A 82 6.55 12.78 -5.41
C LEU A 82 6.11 12.29 -4.03
N GLY A 83 4.80 12.23 -3.84
CA GLY A 83 4.19 11.66 -2.67
C GLY A 83 4.35 10.15 -2.66
N SER A 84 4.32 9.60 -1.46
CA SER A 84 4.44 8.17 -1.22
C SER A 84 3.61 7.76 -0.03
N THR A 85 3.20 6.51 0.01
CA THR A 85 2.65 5.89 1.21
C THR A 85 3.33 4.56 1.45
N GLU A 86 3.72 4.34 2.70
CA GLU A 86 4.26 3.09 3.19
C GLU A 86 3.32 2.56 4.28
N LEU A 87 2.98 1.28 4.18
CA LEU A 87 2.20 0.56 5.17
C LEU A 87 3.02 -0.61 5.68
N GLN A 88 3.24 -0.65 6.99
CA GLN A 88 3.77 -1.80 7.71
C GLN A 88 2.64 -2.49 8.46
N PHE A 89 2.52 -3.80 8.31
CA PHE A 89 1.40 -4.55 8.83
C PHE A 89 1.77 -6.00 9.18
N ARG A 90 0.89 -6.66 9.91
CA ARG A 90 0.93 -8.10 10.18
C ARG A 90 -0.41 -8.71 9.82
N CYS A 91 -0.40 -10.01 9.50
CA CYS A 91 -1.63 -10.77 9.36
C CYS A 91 -1.94 -11.46 10.69
N VAL A 92 -3.11 -11.19 11.26
CA VAL A 92 -3.54 -11.73 12.56
C VAL A 92 -4.82 -12.54 12.42
N ALA A 93 -5.12 -13.37 13.42
CA ALA A 93 -6.36 -14.13 13.45
C ALA A 93 -7.58 -13.18 13.33
N PRO A 94 -8.61 -13.58 12.58
CA PRO A 94 -9.80 -12.75 12.38
C PRO A 94 -10.57 -12.55 13.69
N GLY A 95 -11.37 -11.48 13.74
CA GLY A 95 -12.17 -11.14 14.92
C GLY A 95 -11.52 -10.10 15.83
N GLY A 96 -10.53 -9.36 15.32
CA GLY A 96 -10.05 -8.15 15.97
C GLY A 96 -11.15 -7.08 15.98
N VAL A 97 -11.23 -6.30 17.05
CA VAL A 97 -12.08 -5.10 17.08
C VAL A 97 -11.36 -3.93 16.42
N ALA A 98 -12.08 -3.16 15.59
CA ALA A 98 -11.54 -1.93 15.05
C ALA A 98 -11.14 -1.00 16.22
N GLN A 99 -9.87 -0.64 16.29
CA GLN A 99 -9.42 0.29 17.31
C GLN A 99 -9.99 1.69 16.98
N PRO A 100 -10.50 2.42 17.99
CA PRO A 100 -10.87 3.81 17.79
C PRO A 100 -9.68 4.59 17.22
N LEU A 101 -9.94 5.52 16.30
CA LEU A 101 -8.95 6.46 15.80
C LEU A 101 -8.49 7.37 16.96
N VAL A 102 -7.45 6.95 17.68
CA VAL A 102 -6.79 7.80 18.69
C VAL A 102 -5.87 8.75 17.92
N ARG A 103 -6.18 10.05 17.95
CA ARG A 103 -5.28 11.08 17.44
C ARG A 103 -4.23 11.35 18.51
N GLU A 104 -3.06 10.73 18.36
CA GLU A 104 -1.88 11.10 19.13
C GLU A 104 -1.52 12.56 18.79
N PRO A 105 -1.35 13.47 19.77
CA PRO A 105 -0.91 14.83 19.49
C PRO A 105 0.56 14.83 19.03
N ASP A 106 0.84 15.49 17.90
CA ASP A 106 2.19 15.62 17.34
C ASP A 106 3.16 16.36 18.29
N GLN A 107 2.64 17.13 19.25
CA GLN A 107 3.42 17.84 20.26
C GLN A 107 2.78 17.74 21.65
N ILE A 108 3.55 17.26 22.62
CA ILE A 108 3.21 17.33 24.04
C ILE A 108 3.85 18.63 24.57
N ILE A 109 3.03 19.64 24.86
CA ILE A 109 3.52 20.87 25.51
C ILE A 109 3.63 20.59 27.00
N GLU A 110 4.83 20.31 27.50
CA GLU A 110 5.07 20.27 28.95
C GLU A 110 4.97 21.69 29.53
N GLN A 111 3.86 21.97 30.21
CA GLN A 111 3.73 23.17 31.01
C GLN A 111 4.51 22.98 32.32
N ARG A 112 5.77 23.44 32.34
CA ARG A 112 6.51 23.58 33.60
C ARG A 112 5.91 24.75 34.40
N VAL A 113 5.01 24.44 35.35
CA VAL A 113 4.54 25.40 36.34
C VAL A 113 5.72 25.77 37.24
N ARG A 114 5.97 27.08 37.41
CA ARG A 114 7.09 27.64 38.16
C ARG A 114 6.68 27.98 39.59
#